data_AF-A0A2D8U9U0-F1
#
_entry.id   AF-A0A2D8U9U0-F1
#
_cell.length_a   1.000
_cell.length_b   1.000
_cell.length_c   1.000
_cell.angle_alpha   90.00
_cell.angle_beta   90.00
_cell.angle_gamma   90.00
#
_symmetry.space_group_name_H-M   'P 1'
#
loop_
_entity.id
_entity.type
_entity.pdbx_description
1 polymer ?
#
loop_
_entity_poly.entity_id
_entity_poly.type
_entity_poly.pdbx_seq_one_letter_code
_entity_poly.pdbx_strand_id
1 'polypeptide(L)'
;GILFDESSGVFRGQVLVQKEAQKTDAYQQNQNLLLSEDAKINTKPQLEIYADDVKCSHGATIGELDRDAIFYLRSRGISRNTAYHILTLAFSGQIIDEIANKQLREFLHKRVSSFLISKFTEQNVF
;
A
#
# COMPACT_ATOMS: atom_id res chain seq x y z
N GLY A 1 1.21 -1.03 -3.29
CA GLY A 1 2.27 -0.04 -3.63
C GLY A 1 1.74 1.37 -3.51
N ILE A 2 2.61 2.37 -3.65
CA ILE A 2 2.24 3.79 -3.71
C ILE A 2 2.84 4.34 -5.01
N LEU A 3 2.00 4.93 -5.87
CA LEU A 3 2.37 5.33 -7.22
C LEU A 3 2.08 6.81 -7.43
N PHE A 4 3.01 7.51 -8.09
CA PHE A 4 3.02 8.95 -8.31
C PHE A 4 3.28 9.25 -9.79
N ASP A 5 2.91 10.43 -10.26
CA ASP A 5 3.17 10.91 -11.62
C ASP A 5 2.72 9.87 -12.67
N GLU A 6 3.51 9.67 -13.72
CA GLU A 6 3.28 8.68 -14.78
C GLU A 6 3.84 7.29 -14.42
N SER A 7 4.07 7.00 -13.13
CA SER A 7 4.68 5.73 -12.73
C SER A 7 3.78 4.53 -13.04
N SER A 8 4.42 3.42 -13.41
CA SER A 8 3.73 2.16 -13.68
C SER A 8 4.25 1.04 -12.77
N GLY A 9 3.34 0.34 -12.09
CA GLY A 9 3.63 -0.78 -11.21
C GLY A 9 3.04 -2.09 -11.71
N VAL A 10 3.72 -3.20 -11.43
CA VAL A 10 3.21 -4.55 -11.68
C VAL A 10 3.38 -5.38 -10.42
N PHE A 11 2.31 -6.02 -9.98
CA PHE A 11 2.34 -7.03 -8.93
C PHE A 11 1.82 -8.36 -9.48
N ARG A 12 2.64 -9.41 -9.37
CA ARG A 12 2.25 -10.79 -9.64
C ARG A 12 2.66 -11.62 -8.44
N GLY A 13 1.67 -12.22 -7.78
CA GLY A 13 1.90 -13.16 -6.69
C GLY A 13 1.10 -14.43 -6.94
N GLN A 14 1.71 -15.58 -6.69
CA GLN A 14 1.08 -16.89 -6.82
C GLN A 14 1.27 -17.65 -5.51
N VAL A 15 0.17 -18.13 -4.94
CA VAL A 15 0.19 -19.10 -3.84
C VAL A 15 -0.11 -20.46 -4.45
N LEU A 16 0.83 -21.39 -4.28
CA LEU A 16 0.69 -22.78 -4.70
C LEU A 16 0.52 -23.66 -3.45
N VAL A 17 -0.59 -24.39 -3.37
CA VAL A 17 -0.87 -25.34 -2.29
C VAL A 17 -0.88 -26.74 -2.87
N GLN A 18 0.15 -27.53 -2.52
CA GLN A 18 0.31 -28.91 -2.96
C GLN A 18 -0.74 -29.83 -2.32
N LYS A 19 -1.01 -30.98 -2.95
CA LYS A 19 -2.04 -31.93 -2.49
C LYS A 19 -1.82 -32.43 -1.07
N GLU A 20 -0.56 -32.57 -0.65
CA GLU A 20 -0.16 -33.00 0.69
C GLU A 20 -0.28 -31.89 1.74
N ALA A 21 -0.39 -30.63 1.31
CA ALA A 21 -0.42 -29.43 2.17
C ALA A 21 -1.82 -29.14 2.74
N GLN A 22 -2.49 -30.18 3.23
CA GLN A 22 -3.76 -30.04 3.95
C GLN A 22 -3.59 -29.14 5.18
N LYS A 23 -4.68 -28.48 5.57
CA LYS A 23 -4.77 -27.49 6.66
C LYS A 23 -3.94 -26.23 6.46
N THR A 24 -3.51 -25.96 5.23
CA THR A 24 -2.86 -24.70 4.89
C THR A 24 -3.81 -23.54 5.13
N ASP A 25 -3.34 -22.52 5.85
CA ASP A 25 -4.00 -21.22 5.99
C ASP A 25 -3.12 -20.16 5.32
N ALA A 26 -3.60 -19.61 4.21
CA ALA A 26 -2.85 -18.66 3.39
C ALA A 26 -3.71 -17.44 3.05
N TYR A 27 -3.14 -16.26 3.29
CA TYR A 27 -3.76 -14.99 2.95
C TYR A 27 -2.78 -14.12 2.17
N GLN A 28 -3.24 -13.57 1.05
CA GLN A 28 -2.46 -12.64 0.23
C GLN A 28 -3.19 -11.31 0.07
N GLN A 29 -2.60 -10.22 0.56
CA GLN A 29 -3.17 -8.88 0.42
C GLN A 29 -2.27 -7.98 -0.44
N ASN A 30 -2.86 -7.30 -1.42
CA ASN A 30 -2.17 -6.33 -2.27
C ASN A 30 -2.96 -5.02 -2.34
N GLN A 31 -2.58 -4.05 -1.51
CA GLN A 31 -3.20 -2.73 -1.52
C GLN A 31 -2.36 -1.75 -2.30
N ASN A 32 -2.99 -0.95 -3.16
CA ASN A 32 -2.32 0.01 -4.02
C ASN A 32 -2.98 1.39 -3.92
N LEU A 33 -2.15 2.40 -3.69
CA LEU A 33 -2.54 3.80 -3.61
C LEU A 33 -2.00 4.53 -4.84
N LEU A 34 -2.89 5.06 -5.67
CA LEU A 34 -2.56 5.96 -6.77
C LEU A 34 -2.69 7.40 -6.26
N LEU A 35 -1.62 8.18 -6.44
CA LEU A 35 -1.56 9.58 -6.01
C LEU A 35 -1.61 10.57 -7.18
N SER A 36 -1.72 10.06 -8.40
CA SER A 36 -1.80 10.85 -9.63
C SER A 36 -2.69 10.12 -10.64
N GLU A 37 -3.41 10.87 -11.46
CA GLU A 37 -4.34 10.30 -12.46
C GLU A 37 -3.60 9.45 -13.53
N ASP A 38 -2.37 9.81 -13.85
CA ASP A 38 -1.55 9.11 -14.85
C ASP A 38 -0.83 7.86 -14.31
N ALA A 39 -0.88 7.63 -13.00
CA ALA A 39 -0.23 6.49 -12.38
C ALA A 39 -1.00 5.20 -12.66
N LYS A 40 -0.30 4.12 -12.99
CA LYS A 40 -0.90 2.85 -13.41
C LYS A 40 -0.40 1.68 -12.60
N ILE A 41 -1.29 0.77 -12.22
CA ILE A 41 -0.88 -0.50 -11.61
C ILE A 41 -1.64 -1.68 -12.20
N ASN A 42 -0.89 -2.73 -12.53
CA ASN A 42 -1.44 -4.03 -12.90
C ASN A 42 -1.19 -5.01 -11.77
N THR A 43 -2.26 -5.56 -11.19
CA THR A 43 -2.16 -6.53 -10.10
C THR A 43 -2.80 -7.85 -10.51
N LYS A 44 -2.06 -8.94 -10.35
CA LYS A 44 -2.49 -10.30 -10.66
C LYS A 44 -2.13 -11.24 -9.52
N PRO A 45 -2.94 -11.29 -8.44
CA PRO A 45 -2.82 -12.34 -7.43
C PRO A 45 -3.42 -13.64 -7.98
N GLN A 46 -2.77 -14.77 -7.73
CA GLN A 46 -3.16 -16.08 -8.26
C GLN A 46 -3.12 -17.13 -7.14
N LEU A 47 -4.11 -18.01 -7.11
CA LEU A 47 -4.17 -19.16 -6.22
C LEU A 47 -4.20 -20.43 -7.08
N GLU A 48 -3.33 -21.38 -6.77
CA GLU A 48 -3.30 -22.71 -7.37
C GLU A 48 -3.32 -23.74 -6.25
N ILE A 49 -4.49 -24.36 -6.03
CA ILE A 49 -4.77 -25.15 -4.84
C ILE A 49 -5.14 -26.56 -5.24
N TYR A 50 -4.37 -27.53 -4.76
CA TYR A 50 -4.57 -28.97 -4.99
C TYR A 50 -4.99 -29.74 -3.73
N ALA A 51 -5.24 -29.05 -2.62
CA ALA A 51 -5.67 -29.61 -1.33
C ALA A 51 -7.08 -29.14 -0.97
N ASP A 52 -7.88 -30.03 -0.38
CA ASP A 52 -9.30 -29.79 -0.10
C ASP A 52 -9.54 -29.13 1.27
N ASP A 53 -8.83 -29.56 2.31
CA ASP A 53 -8.99 -29.06 3.68
C ASP A 53 -8.09 -27.84 3.89
N VAL A 54 -8.37 -26.70 3.24
CA VAL A 54 -7.54 -25.49 3.33
C VAL A 54 -8.36 -24.21 3.47
N LYS A 55 -7.72 -23.16 3.99
CA LYS A 55 -8.24 -21.79 3.98
C LYS A 55 -7.29 -20.93 3.17
N CYS A 56 -7.70 -20.51 1.99
CA CYS A 56 -6.88 -19.68 1.15
C CYS A 56 -7.70 -18.52 0.62
N SER A 57 -7.18 -17.30 0.75
CA SER A 57 -7.81 -16.13 0.18
C SER A 57 -6.78 -15.12 -0.32
N HIS A 58 -7.20 -14.31 -1.26
CA HIS A 58 -6.41 -13.21 -1.78
C HIS A 58 -7.31 -11.98 -1.98
N GLY A 59 -6.73 -10.80 -1.74
CA GLY A 59 -7.40 -9.52 -1.92
C GLY A 59 -6.46 -8.54 -2.59
N ALA A 60 -6.97 -7.82 -3.59
CA ALA A 60 -6.27 -6.70 -4.19
C ALA A 60 -7.17 -5.47 -4.22
N THR A 61 -6.66 -4.34 -3.76
CA THR A 61 -7.36 -3.05 -3.83
C THR A 61 -6.49 -2.04 -4.56
N ILE A 62 -7.15 -1.18 -5.32
CA ILE A 62 -6.56 -0.02 -5.99
C ILE A 62 -7.47 1.16 -5.66
N GLY A 63 -6.90 2.25 -5.16
CA GLY A 63 -7.68 3.42 -4.80
C GLY A 63 -6.83 4.68 -4.71
N GLU A 64 -7.51 5.80 -4.54
CA GLU A 64 -6.94 7.12 -4.29
C GLU A 64 -7.01 7.46 -2.80
N LEU A 65 -6.40 8.58 -2.39
CA LEU A 65 -6.61 9.13 -1.05
C LEU A 65 -8.07 9.54 -0.85
N ASP A 66 -8.58 9.24 0.35
CA ASP A 66 -9.94 9.63 0.75
C ASP A 66 -10.09 11.16 0.76
N ARG A 67 -10.94 11.66 -0.14
CA ARG A 67 -11.21 13.09 -0.33
C ARG A 67 -11.89 13.70 0.90
N ASP A 68 -12.70 12.94 1.62
CA ASP A 68 -13.36 13.40 2.85
C ASP A 68 -12.35 13.50 3.99
N ALA A 69 -11.41 12.55 4.09
CA ALA A 69 -10.31 12.63 5.04
C ALA A 69 -9.39 13.82 4.77
N ILE A 70 -9.07 14.09 3.49
CA ILE A 70 -8.33 15.28 3.07
C ILE A 70 -9.10 16.54 3.45
N PHE A 71 -10.39 16.62 3.11
CA PHE A 71 -11.24 17.76 3.43
C PHE A 71 -11.30 18.01 4.94
N TYR A 72 -11.46 16.95 5.74
CA TYR A 72 -11.50 17.02 7.18
C TYR A 72 -10.19 17.59 7.75
N LEU A 73 -9.03 17.07 7.33
CA LEU A 73 -7.73 17.59 7.77
C LEU A 73 -7.56 19.07 7.39
N ARG A 74 -7.95 19.43 6.17
CA ARG A 74 -7.90 20.83 5.69
C ARG A 74 -8.80 21.77 6.49
N SER A 75 -9.99 21.31 6.88
CA SER A 75 -10.91 22.09 7.73
C SER A 75 -10.32 22.42 9.11
N ARG A 76 -9.31 21.66 9.55
CA ARG A 76 -8.55 21.88 10.79
C ARG A 76 -7.29 22.72 10.59
N GLY A 77 -7.12 23.36 9.44
CA GLY A 77 -5.99 24.24 9.13
C GLY A 77 -4.74 23.52 8.62
N ILE A 78 -4.82 22.22 8.35
CA ILE A 78 -3.70 21.45 7.80
C ILE A 78 -3.61 21.74 6.29
N SER A 79 -2.42 22.08 5.80
CA SER A 79 -2.22 22.31 4.37
C SER A 79 -2.56 21.07 3.55
N ARG A 80 -2.96 21.24 2.28
CA ARG A 80 -3.26 20.09 1.40
C ARG A 80 -2.07 19.12 1.32
N ASN A 81 -0.86 19.63 1.10
CA ASN A 81 0.34 18.80 0.97
C ASN A 81 0.64 18.05 2.27
N THR A 82 0.45 18.71 3.42
CA THR A 82 0.59 18.04 4.72
C THR A 82 -0.48 16.98 4.94
N ALA A 83 -1.73 17.20 4.52
CA ALA A 83 -2.79 16.20 4.62
C ALA A 83 -2.50 14.97 3.74
N TYR A 84 -2.04 15.18 2.50
CA TYR A 84 -1.60 14.10 1.60
C TYR A 84 -0.44 13.32 2.21
N HIS A 85 0.55 14.03 2.76
CA HIS A 85 1.67 13.41 3.46
C HIS A 85 1.20 12.54 4.63
N ILE A 86 0.35 13.07 5.52
CA ILE A 86 -0.18 12.33 6.67
C ILE A 86 -0.86 11.04 6.23
N LEU A 87 -1.78 11.12 5.27
CA LEU A 87 -2.56 9.97 4.83
C LEU A 87 -1.70 8.93 4.10
N THR A 88 -0.75 9.39 3.27
CA THR A 88 0.18 8.50 2.56
C THR A 88 1.15 7.81 3.53
N LEU A 89 1.65 8.54 4.53
CA LEU A 89 2.51 7.99 5.57
C LEU A 89 1.75 6.94 6.39
N ALA A 90 0.50 7.23 6.76
CA ALA A 90 -0.38 6.29 7.46
C ALA A 90 -0.63 5.01 6.64
N PHE A 91 -0.86 5.13 5.32
CA PHE A 91 -0.97 3.98 4.42
C PHE A 91 0.31 3.13 4.41
N SER A 92 1.49 3.76 4.29
CA SER A 92 2.77 3.04 4.33
C SER A 92 3.08 2.43 5.70
N GLY A 93 2.60 3.06 6.77
CA GLY A 93 2.79 2.63 8.16
C GLY A 93 2.21 1.25 8.43
N GLN A 94 1.12 0.87 7.76
CA GLN A 94 0.49 -0.45 7.93
C GLN A 94 1.48 -1.61 7.74
N ILE A 95 2.41 -1.49 6.79
CA ILE A 95 3.44 -2.52 6.55
C ILE A 95 4.69 -2.29 7.41
N ILE A 96 5.09 -1.03 7.59
CA ILE A 96 6.30 -0.70 8.37
C ILE A 96 6.12 -1.09 9.85
N ASP A 97 4.90 -0.98 10.38
CA ASP A 97 4.59 -1.24 11.79
C ASP A 97 4.64 -2.74 12.14
N GLU A 98 4.44 -3.63 11.17
CA GLU A 98 4.59 -5.08 11.33
C GLU A 98 6.04 -5.52 11.57
N ILE A 99 7.02 -4.66 11.25
CA ILE A 99 8.44 -4.97 11.42
C ILE A 99 8.78 -5.03 12.91
N ALA A 100 9.11 -6.23 13.40
CA ALA A 100 9.40 -6.48 14.81
C ALA A 100 10.64 -5.71 15.32
N ASN A 101 11.68 -5.57 14.48
CA ASN A 101 12.88 -4.84 14.84
C ASN A 101 12.60 -3.33 14.91
N LYS A 102 12.61 -2.79 16.14
CA LYS A 102 12.32 -1.38 16.40
C LYS A 102 13.27 -0.41 15.67
N GLN A 103 14.57 -0.70 15.63
CA GLN A 103 15.55 0.18 15.00
C GLN A 103 15.34 0.25 13.48
N LEU A 104 15.07 -0.89 12.85
CA LEU A 104 14.73 -0.97 11.43
C LEU A 104 13.41 -0.25 11.13
N ARG A 105 12.38 -0.46 11.96
CA ARG A 105 11.08 0.20 11.83
C ARG A 105 11.21 1.72 11.91
N GLU A 106 11.91 2.25 12.91
CA GLU A 106 12.15 3.69 13.06
C GLU A 106 12.98 4.27 11.90
N PHE A 107 13.98 3.53 11.44
CA PHE A 107 14.77 3.91 10.27
C PHE A 107 13.90 4.02 9.01
N LEU A 108 13.04 3.03 8.76
CA LEU A 108 12.15 3.01 7.60
C LEU A 108 11.09 4.11 7.67
N HIS A 109 10.48 4.34 8.83
CA HIS A 109 9.55 5.46 9.03
C HIS A 109 10.19 6.80 8.67
N LYS A 110 11.41 7.07 9.16
CA LYS A 110 12.16 8.29 8.82
C LYS A 110 12.47 8.34 7.32
N ARG A 111 12.96 7.25 6.75
CA ARG A 111 13.37 7.19 5.35
C ARG A 111 12.20 7.42 4.39
N VAL A 112 11.07 6.76 4.65
CA VAL A 112 9.85 6.89 3.85
C VAL A 112 9.24 8.29 4.03
N SER A 113 9.14 8.79 5.26
CA SER A 113 8.64 10.14 5.50
C SER A 113 9.47 11.21 4.77
N SER A 114 10.81 11.15 4.84
CA SER A 114 11.68 12.07 4.10
C SER A 114 11.52 11.94 2.58
N PHE A 115 11.35 10.73 2.05
CA PHE A 115 11.11 10.50 0.63
C PHE A 115 9.76 11.07 0.16
N LEU A 116 8.70 10.90 0.96
CA LEU A 116 7.38 11.43 0.64
C LEU A 116 7.37 12.96 0.68
N ILE A 117 8.02 13.57 1.68
CA ILE A 117 8.14 15.04 1.76
C ILE A 117 8.82 15.61 0.52
N SER A 118 9.92 15.01 0.04
CA SER A 118 10.59 15.52 -1.17
C SER A 118 9.67 15.46 -2.38
N LYS A 119 8.83 14.44 -2.51
CA LYS A 119 7.88 14.29 -3.62
C LYS A 119 6.72 15.28 -3.57
N PHE A 120 6.14 15.52 -2.40
CA PHE A 120 5.05 16.50 -2.24
C PHE A 120 5.52 17.96 -2.25
N THR A 121 6.82 18.22 -2.12
CA THR A 121 7.39 19.58 -2.24
C THR A 121 7.72 19.92 -3.69
N GLU A 122 8.10 18.92 -4.50
CA GLU A 122 8.37 19.07 -5.94
C GLU A 122 7.09 19.11 -6.78
N GLN A 123 6.01 18.46 -6.32
CA GLN A 123 4.73 18.42 -7.02
C GLN A 123 3.79 19.52 -6.54
N ASN A 124 3.40 20.43 -7.44
CA ASN A 124 2.13 21.16 -7.30
C ASN A 124 1.01 20.11 -7.41
N VAL A 125 0.57 19.57 -6.28
CA VAL A 125 -0.57 18.66 -6.22
C VAL A 125 -1.81 19.43 -6.68
N PHE A 126 -2.15 19.27 -7.98
CA PHE A 126 -3.25 19.92 -8.70
C PHE A 126 -4.60 19.68 -8.03
#